data_AF-A0A499W1Z6-F1
#
_entry.id   AF-A0A499W1Z6-F1
#
_cell.length_a   1.000
_cell.length_b   1.000
_cell.length_c   1.000
_cell.angle_alpha   90.00
_cell.angle_beta   90.00
_cell.angle_gamma   90.00
#
_symmetry.space_group_name_H-M   'P 1'
#
loop_
_entity.id
_entity.type
_entity.pdbx_description
1 polymer ?
#
loop_
_entity_poly.entity_id
_entity_poly.type
_entity_poly.pdbx_seq_one_letter_code
_entity_poly.pdbx_strand_id
1 'polypeptide(L)'
;MNRAFVPEDRVVHPIEQESFRRLRARLDTSHFPPLTRAVVERVIHSAADLDYAEDLVMDEGTLERAHAALHAGRRWWWTWRWSRPASPGAGRSAVSRTPGPVRG
;
A
#
# COMPACT_ATOMS: atom_id res chain seq x y z
N MET A 1 21.87 31.79 6.41
CA MET A 1 20.99 31.19 7.44
C MET A 1 20.22 30.04 6.80
N ASN A 2 20.63 28.80 7.04
CA ASN A 2 20.04 27.61 6.44
C ASN A 2 18.71 27.27 7.12
N ARG A 3 17.63 27.24 6.34
CA ARG A 3 16.32 26.72 6.75
C ARG A 3 16.44 25.19 6.81
N ALA A 4 16.70 24.66 7.99
CA ALA A 4 16.63 23.24 8.26
C ALA A 4 15.20 22.77 7.91
N PHE A 5 15.10 21.84 6.99
CA PHE A 5 13.85 21.13 6.65
C PHE A 5 13.51 20.24 7.85
N VAL A 6 12.81 20.80 8.84
CA VAL A 6 12.21 20.02 9.91
C VAL A 6 11.13 19.17 9.23
N PRO A 7 11.19 17.82 9.28
CA PRO A 7 10.08 17.02 8.80
C PRO A 7 8.88 17.41 9.66
N GLU A 8 7.87 18.00 9.03
CA GLU A 8 6.63 18.40 9.67
C GLU A 8 6.10 17.20 10.45
N ASP A 9 6.01 17.36 11.77
CA ASP A 9 5.32 16.44 12.66
C ASP A 9 3.98 16.11 11.99
N ARG A 10 3.78 14.85 11.61
CA ARG A 10 2.55 14.44 10.91
C ARG A 10 1.40 14.57 11.90
N VAL A 11 0.81 15.76 11.97
CA VAL A 11 -0.41 16.00 12.75
C VAL A 11 -1.53 15.20 12.08
N VAL A 12 -1.81 14.01 12.62
CA VAL A 12 -2.89 13.15 12.12
C VAL A 12 -4.22 13.87 12.30
N HIS A 13 -4.96 14.05 11.20
CA HIS A 13 -6.21 14.79 11.24
C HIS A 13 -7.21 14.09 12.18
N PRO A 14 -8.00 14.83 13.00
CA PRO A 14 -8.92 14.23 13.97
C PRO A 14 -9.90 13.22 13.37
N ILE A 15 -10.34 13.44 12.12
CA ILE A 15 -11.22 12.51 11.40
C ILE A 15 -10.52 11.18 11.05
N GLU A 16 -9.23 11.21 10.73
CA GLU A 16 -8.45 9.99 10.48
C GLU A 16 -8.32 9.18 11.79
N GLN A 17 -8.03 9.85 12.90
CA GLN A 17 -7.96 9.22 14.23
C GLN A 17 -9.30 8.56 14.61
N GLU A 18 -10.41 9.27 14.43
CA GLU A 18 -11.75 8.76 14.71
C GLU A 18 -12.12 7.58 13.79
N SER A 19 -11.71 7.63 12.52
CA SER A 19 -11.94 6.54 11.57
C SER A 19 -11.20 5.27 11.99
N PHE A 20 -9.93 5.38 12.38
CA PHE A 20 -9.18 4.24 12.91
C PHE A 20 -9.74 3.72 14.24
N ARG A 21 -10.23 4.61 15.12
CA ARG A 21 -10.92 4.18 16.36
C ARG A 21 -12.15 3.34 16.05
N ARG A 22 -12.99 3.78 15.12
CA ARG A 22 -14.20 3.06 14.70
C ARG A 22 -13.91 1.74 14.03
N LEU A 23 -12.82 1.67 13.26
CA LEU A 23 -12.33 0.44 12.65
C LEU A 23 -11.93 -0.58 13.72
N ARG A 24 -11.05 -0.21 14.65
CA ARG A 24 -10.56 -1.11 15.71
C ARG A 24 -11.61 -1.52 16.74
N ALA A 25 -12.72 -0.78 16.83
CA ALA A 25 -13.89 -1.19 17.61
C ALA A 25 -14.74 -2.28 16.93
N ARG A 26 -14.59 -2.46 15.60
CA ARG A 26 -15.39 -3.40 14.79
C ARG A 26 -14.60 -4.64 14.38
N LEU A 27 -13.29 -4.51 14.25
CA LEU A 27 -12.40 -5.58 13.79
C LEU A 27 -11.23 -5.74 14.77
N ASP A 28 -11.12 -6.93 15.36
CA ASP A 28 -9.95 -7.29 16.16
C ASP A 28 -8.79 -7.73 15.27
N THR A 29 -7.82 -6.84 15.10
CA THR A 29 -6.59 -7.08 14.31
C THR A 29 -5.40 -7.44 15.19
N SER A 30 -5.59 -7.66 16.50
CA SER A 30 -4.50 -7.87 17.47
C SER A 30 -3.71 -9.15 17.23
N HIS A 31 -4.31 -10.15 16.57
CA HIS A 31 -3.69 -11.42 16.23
C HIS A 31 -2.71 -11.32 15.04
N PHE A 32 -2.74 -10.23 14.28
CA PHE A 32 -1.83 -10.04 13.15
C PHE A 32 -0.44 -9.55 13.59
N PRO A 33 0.63 -10.00 12.91
CA PRO A 33 1.95 -9.40 13.04
C PRO A 33 1.95 -7.89 12.72
N PRO A 34 2.94 -7.11 13.21
CA PRO A 34 2.88 -5.65 13.17
C PRO A 34 2.75 -5.03 11.77
N LEU A 35 3.51 -5.50 10.77
CA LEU A 35 3.44 -4.94 9.42
C LEU A 35 2.17 -5.41 8.70
N THR A 36 1.83 -6.69 8.85
CA THR A 36 0.57 -7.23 8.36
C THR A 36 -0.62 -6.43 8.87
N ARG A 37 -0.68 -6.17 10.18
CA ARG A 37 -1.72 -5.34 10.81
C ARG A 37 -1.77 -3.94 10.22
N ALA A 38 -0.61 -3.29 10.04
CA ALA A 38 -0.55 -1.94 9.49
C ALA A 38 -1.10 -1.87 8.04
N VAL A 39 -0.79 -2.88 7.22
CA VAL A 39 -1.29 -2.97 5.84
C VAL A 39 -2.79 -3.27 5.82
N VAL A 40 -3.24 -4.28 6.56
CA VAL A 40 -4.67 -4.65 6.66
C VAL A 40 -5.50 -3.45 7.11
N GLU A 41 -5.12 -2.78 8.20
CA GLU A 41 -5.84 -1.60 8.69
C GLU A 41 -5.87 -0.47 7.65
N ARG A 42 -4.78 -0.25 6.89
CA ARG A 42 -4.73 0.81 5.86
C ARG A 42 -5.60 0.47 4.65
N VAL A 43 -5.62 -0.79 4.21
CA VAL A 43 -6.47 -1.24 3.09
C VAL A 43 -7.94 -1.09 3.47
N ILE A 44 -8.34 -1.65 4.60
CA ILE A 44 -9.72 -1.58 5.11
C ILE A 44 -10.14 -0.13 5.33
N HIS A 45 -9.29 0.71 5.92
CA HIS A 45 -9.58 2.13 6.08
C HIS A 45 -9.82 2.84 4.74
N SER A 46 -8.99 2.54 3.74
CA SER A 46 -9.11 3.16 2.41
C SER A 46 -10.29 2.66 1.58
N ALA A 47 -10.66 1.39 1.73
CA ALA A 47 -11.77 0.76 1.03
C ALA A 47 -13.11 0.89 1.76
N ALA A 48 -13.06 1.18 3.07
CA ALA A 48 -14.19 1.16 4.00
C ALA A 48 -14.92 -0.19 4.06
N ASP A 49 -14.20 -1.29 3.86
CA ASP A 49 -14.73 -2.64 3.74
C ASP A 49 -13.96 -3.61 4.65
N LEU A 50 -14.67 -4.23 5.60
CA LEU A 50 -14.08 -5.11 6.62
C LEU A 50 -13.75 -6.50 6.08
N ASP A 51 -14.38 -6.92 4.98
CA ASP A 51 -14.26 -8.29 4.46
C ASP A 51 -12.83 -8.56 3.95
N TYR A 52 -12.08 -7.51 3.61
CA TYR A 52 -10.64 -7.61 3.30
C TYR A 52 -9.79 -8.17 4.44
N ALA A 53 -10.27 -8.19 5.68
CA ALA A 53 -9.55 -8.82 6.80
C ALA A 53 -9.33 -10.32 6.56
N GLU A 54 -10.24 -10.98 5.84
CA GLU A 54 -10.18 -12.42 5.55
C GLU A 54 -9.56 -12.70 4.17
N ASP A 55 -9.70 -11.78 3.22
CA ASP A 55 -9.23 -11.95 1.84
C ASP A 55 -7.74 -11.63 1.62
N LEU A 56 -7.12 -10.84 2.51
CA LEU A 56 -5.74 -10.40 2.34
C LEU A 56 -4.73 -11.50 2.71
N VAL A 57 -4.12 -12.12 1.70
CA VAL A 57 -3.00 -13.04 1.87
C VAL A 57 -1.69 -12.27 1.96
N MET A 58 -1.10 -12.19 3.15
CA MET A 58 0.16 -11.48 3.43
C MET A 58 1.20 -12.41 4.04
N ASP A 59 2.48 -12.13 3.75
CA ASP A 59 3.65 -12.79 4.36
C ASP A 59 4.49 -11.73 5.07
N GLU A 60 4.62 -11.82 6.40
CA GLU A 60 5.31 -10.81 7.21
C GLU A 60 6.76 -10.62 6.76
N GLY A 61 7.48 -11.71 6.45
CA GLY A 61 8.87 -11.62 5.98
C GLY A 61 9.01 -10.90 4.64
N THR A 62 8.01 -11.02 3.76
CA THR A 62 7.95 -10.25 2.51
C THR A 62 7.69 -8.77 2.78
N LEU A 63 6.81 -8.45 3.74
CA LEU A 63 6.56 -7.07 4.15
C LEU A 63 7.80 -6.42 4.76
N GLU A 64 8.56 -7.13 5.59
CA GLU A 64 9.82 -6.64 6.15
C GLU A 64 10.84 -6.30 5.07
N ARG A 65 11.04 -7.21 4.10
CA ARG A 65 11.96 -6.99 2.97
C ARG A 65 11.51 -5.80 2.12
N ALA A 66 10.21 -5.69 1.83
CA ALA A 66 9.67 -4.60 1.05
C ALA A 66 9.80 -3.26 1.79
N HIS A 67 9.49 -3.22 3.08
CA HIS A 67 9.65 -2.06 3.95
C HIS A 67 11.10 -1.59 3.98
N ALA A 68 12.05 -2.49 4.23
CA ALA A 68 13.49 -2.18 4.20
C ALA A 68 13.94 -1.66 2.82
N ALA A 69 13.45 -2.25 1.72
CA ALA A 69 13.77 -1.80 0.37
C ALA A 69 13.27 -0.38 0.09
N LEU A 70 12.04 -0.04 0.52
CA LEU A 70 11.48 1.30 0.38
C LEU A 70 12.28 2.33 1.18
N HIS A 71 12.65 2.00 2.42
CA HIS A 71 13.50 2.85 3.25
C HIS A 71 14.91 3.04 2.69
N ALA A 72 15.45 2.05 1.98
CA ALA A 72 16.71 2.15 1.26
C ALA A 72 16.63 2.98 -0.04
N GLY A 73 15.49 3.62 -0.33
CA GLY A 73 15.30 4.44 -1.53
C GLY A 73 15.23 3.62 -2.82
N ARG A 74 14.99 2.31 -2.74
CA ARG A 74 14.87 1.48 -3.93
C ARG A 74 13.65 1.91 -4.71
N ARG A 75 13.85 2.25 -5.99
CA ARG A 75 12.77 2.63 -6.90
C ARG A 75 12.05 1.38 -7.36
N TRP A 76 10.79 1.26 -6.95
CA TRP A 76 9.86 0.31 -7.53
C TRP A 76 9.33 0.92 -8.82
N TRP A 77 9.67 0.33 -9.97
CA TRP A 77 9.06 0.70 -11.24
C TRP A 77 7.88 -0.23 -11.51
N TRP A 78 6.72 0.37 -11.74
CA TRP A 78 5.63 -0.29 -12.45
C TRP A 78 5.80 0.01 -13.92
N THR A 79 6.11 -0.97 -14.78
CA THR A 79 5.89 -0.77 -16.22
C THR A 79 4.45 -1.14 -16.51
N TRP A 80 3.56 -0.17 -16.36
CA TRP A 80 2.37 -0.17 -17.19
C TRP A 80 2.81 0.20 -18.60
N ARG A 81 3.12 -0.80 -19.43
CA ARG A 81 3.29 -0.58 -20.87
C ARG A 81 1.92 -0.70 -21.51
N TRP A 82 1.30 0.44 -21.78
CA TRP A 82 0.11 0.51 -22.62
C TRP A 82 0.53 0.23 -24.07
N SER A 83 0.08 -0.89 -24.64
CA SER A 83 0.19 -1.12 -26.08
C SER A 83 -0.79 -0.19 -26.79
N ARG A 84 -0.30 0.59 -27.77
CA ARG A 84 -1.17 1.33 -28.69
C ARG A 84 -2.09 0.32 -29.38
N PRO A 85 -3.41 0.58 -29.47
CA PRO A 85 -4.31 -0.30 -30.19
C PRO A 85 -3.91 -0.33 -31.68
N ALA A 86 -3.90 -1.52 -32.27
CA ALA A 86 -3.57 -1.70 -33.69
C ALA A 86 -4.62 -1.07 -34.61
N SER A 87 -5.83 -0.77 -34.11
CA SER A 87 -6.91 -0.13 -34.87
C SER A 87 -7.87 0.62 -33.94
N PRO A 88 -8.51 1.72 -34.42
CA PRO A 88 -9.61 2.37 -33.70
C PRO A 88 -10.77 1.37 -33.52
N GLY A 89 -11.14 1.08 -32.27
CA GLY A 89 -12.31 0.24 -31.94
C GLY A 89 -12.03 -1.08 -31.22
N ALA A 90 -10.76 -1.52 -31.13
CA ALA A 90 -10.41 -2.70 -30.33
C ALA A 90 -10.53 -2.39 -28.83
N GLY A 91 -11.29 -3.21 -28.10
CA GLY A 91 -11.52 -3.07 -26.65
C GLY A 91 -10.21 -2.97 -25.87
N ARG A 92 -10.13 -2.00 -24.94
CA ARG A 92 -8.94 -1.77 -24.10
C ARG A 92 -8.79 -2.93 -23.12
N SER A 93 -7.70 -3.68 -23.20
CA SER A 93 -7.33 -4.69 -22.20
C SER A 93 -5.87 -4.51 -21.80
N ALA A 94 -5.60 -4.54 -20.49
CA ALA A 94 -4.25 -4.44 -19.94
C ALA A 94 -3.49 -5.75 -20.20
N VAL A 95 -2.35 -5.65 -20.89
CA VAL A 95 -1.50 -6.83 -21.16
C VAL A 95 -0.49 -7.00 -20.02
N SER A 96 -0.67 -8.08 -19.26
CA SER A 96 0.23 -8.67 -18.25
C SER A 96 0.59 -7.87 -16.98
N ARG A 97 0.40 -8.52 -15.82
CA ARG A 97 0.92 -8.14 -14.50
C ARG A 97 2.12 -9.03 -14.18
N THR A 98 3.35 -8.57 -14.42
CA THR A 98 4.54 -9.26 -13.91
C THR A 98 5.45 -8.29 -13.18
N PRO A 99 5.65 -8.48 -11.86
CA PRO A 99 6.74 -7.84 -11.14
C PRO A 99 8.07 -8.48 -11.59
N GLY A 100 9.00 -7.69 -12.11
CA GLY A 100 10.37 -8.13 -12.41
C GLY A 100 11.35 -7.53 -11.40
N PRO A 101 12.40 -8.26 -10.96
CA PRO A 101 13.39 -7.71 -10.05
C PRO A 101 14.29 -6.69 -10.75
N VAL A 102 14.67 -5.63 -10.03
CA VAL A 102 15.73 -4.71 -10.44
C VAL A 102 17.08 -5.37 -10.12
N ARG A 103 17.84 -5.77 -11.14
CA ARG A 103 19.30 -5.84 -11.06
C ARG A 103 19.87 -4.48 -11.43
N GLY A 104 20.81 -3.99 -10.62
CA GLY A 104 21.52 -2.72 -10.80
C GLY A 104 21.58 -1.95 -9.50
#